data_AF-A0A8T2B8M5-F1
#
_entry.id   AF-A0A8T2B8M5-F1
#
_cell.length_a   1.000
_cell.length_b   1.000
_cell.length_c   1.000
_cell.angle_alpha   90.00
_cell.angle_beta   90.00
_cell.angle_gamma   90.00
#
_symmetry.space_group_name_H-M   'P 1'
#
loop_
_entity.id
_entity.type
_entity.pdbx_description
1 polymer ?
#
loop_
_entity_poly.entity_id
_entity_poly.type
_entity_poly.pdbx_seq_one_letter_code
_entity_poly.pdbx_strand_id
1 'polypeptide(L)'
;MHLHPSFSISINGRSDGFFKSKRGLRQGDPLSPYLFVLAMEVFSKLMNSRFDSGYISYHPKTEDLKISHLMFADDVMIFFDGSSSSLHGIYEVLDDFAGWSGLQLKREKTLLFHAGLSPNETREISAYGFPEGALPVRYLGLPLMSRKLKISEYSPLLDKIKKKFSAWAVKTLSFAGRAQLISSVIYGTINFWISTFSLPKACLRSLESLYSRFLWSGNIENHSKAKVAWSSVCLPKSEGGLGFRRLSVLNNTLCLRLIWLLFSGSGSLWVAWHKHHQKLSQASFWSIKAKNSDSWLWKNLLKLRHLAIQFIKVEPGNGKASWFWHDNWTPLGSLIDLFGDNGPRNLRIPISAKVADACNEFGWVMAPPRSDNAEALQIFLSSSTLPTSSSEEDKFVWEIDGNSGNGFSSSKTWNKLRPRDTEKSWASLIWFKGCTPKHAFTMWVTNLDRLPTMSRLASWGVQVATTCSLCSGFDETRDHLFINCAYTQVLWDKILLRIRMQMQTRFRDWSHLLEWTKEQNCTSPSTLRLIILHTLVYSVWRQRNNLIHNHIVIPPLSIFRDIDRQIINTITAKRHLKNFKPLMALWLH
;
A
#
# COMPACT_ATOMS: atom_id res chain seq x y z
N MET A 1 9.49 38.26 -16.47
CA MET A 1 8.79 37.12 -15.83
C MET A 1 7.97 37.68 -14.67
N HIS A 2 6.64 37.50 -14.67
CA HIS A 2 5.70 38.19 -13.77
C HIS A 2 5.91 37.83 -12.29
N LEU A 3 6.57 38.69 -11.50
CA LEU A 3 7.00 38.42 -10.11
C LEU A 3 6.20 39.13 -9.01
N HIS A 4 5.11 39.83 -9.34
CA HIS A 4 4.28 40.50 -8.33
C HIS A 4 2.86 39.94 -8.31
N PRO A 5 2.59 38.89 -7.51
CA PRO A 5 1.22 38.45 -7.27
C PRO A 5 0.42 39.59 -6.62
N SER A 6 -0.76 39.87 -7.18
CA SER A 6 -1.75 40.76 -6.57
C SER A 6 -2.68 39.91 -5.70
N PHE A 7 -2.88 40.34 -4.46
CA PHE A 7 -3.77 39.70 -3.51
C PHE A 7 -4.99 40.58 -3.26
N SER A 8 -6.11 39.95 -2.91
CA SER A 8 -7.33 40.63 -2.45
C SER A 8 -7.79 40.02 -1.14
N ILE A 9 -8.48 40.81 -0.31
CA ILE A 9 -8.96 40.37 1.00
C ILE A 9 -10.43 39.99 0.86
N SER A 10 -10.83 38.84 1.38
CA SER A 10 -12.25 38.48 1.45
C SER A 10 -12.85 39.03 2.73
N ILE A 11 -13.72 40.03 2.60
CA ILE A 11 -14.49 40.60 3.71
C ILE A 11 -15.95 40.20 3.49
N ASN A 12 -16.52 39.44 4.43
CA ASN A 12 -17.90 38.92 4.36
C ASN A 12 -18.23 38.16 3.06
N GLY A 13 -17.26 37.42 2.52
CA GLY A 13 -17.44 36.61 1.31
C GLY A 13 -17.36 37.38 -0.01
N ARG A 14 -17.06 38.69 0.03
CA ARG A 14 -16.74 39.50 -1.15
C ARG A 14 -15.26 39.87 -1.14
N SER A 15 -14.63 39.72 -2.30
CA SER A 15 -13.24 40.16 -2.51
C SER A 15 -13.21 41.68 -2.57
N ASP A 16 -12.44 42.31 -1.70
CA ASP A 16 -12.29 43.77 -1.62
C ASP A 16 -10.81 44.18 -1.73
N GLY A 17 -10.57 45.22 -2.53
CA GLY A 17 -9.26 45.75 -2.86
C GLY A 17 -8.30 44.79 -3.58
N PHE A 18 -7.25 45.36 -4.18
CA PHE A 18 -6.08 44.61 -4.64
C PHE A 18 -4.80 45.27 -4.13
N PHE A 19 -3.89 44.50 -3.57
CA PHE A 19 -2.57 44.97 -3.18
C PHE A 19 -1.48 44.05 -3.75
N LYS A 20 -0.37 44.64 -4.17
CA LYS A 20 0.75 43.92 -4.79
C LYS A 20 1.70 43.39 -3.72
N SER A 21 2.18 42.15 -3.90
CA SER A 21 3.27 41.63 -3.08
C SER A 21 4.61 42.22 -3.50
N LYS A 22 5.37 42.73 -2.53
CA LYS A 22 6.78 43.10 -2.74
C LYS A 22 7.74 41.91 -2.58
N ARG A 23 7.38 40.91 -1.76
CA ARG A 23 8.22 39.73 -1.45
C ARG A 23 7.34 38.48 -1.36
N GLY A 24 7.93 37.33 -1.71
CA GLY A 24 7.29 36.03 -1.60
C GLY A 24 6.55 35.59 -2.86
N LEU A 25 6.50 34.28 -3.03
CA LEU A 25 5.84 33.59 -4.13
C LEU A 25 4.44 33.14 -3.70
N ARG A 26 3.51 33.02 -4.65
CA ARG A 26 2.13 32.65 -4.35
C ARG A 26 2.03 31.18 -3.97
N GLN A 27 1.54 30.87 -2.78
CA GLN A 27 1.22 29.48 -2.43
C GLN A 27 0.09 28.95 -3.33
N GLY A 28 0.31 27.77 -3.90
CA GLY A 28 -0.61 27.14 -4.86
C GLY A 28 -0.37 27.51 -6.33
N ASP A 29 0.57 28.42 -6.62
CA ASP A 29 1.06 28.62 -7.99
C ASP A 29 2.02 27.48 -8.39
N PRO A 30 1.78 26.77 -9.51
CA PRO A 30 2.62 25.66 -9.97
C PRO A 30 4.10 26.01 -10.19
N LEU A 31 4.45 27.28 -10.48
CA LEU A 31 5.83 27.69 -10.72
C LEU A 31 6.60 27.96 -9.43
N SER A 32 5.89 28.38 -8.38
CA SER A 32 6.48 28.81 -7.12
C SER A 32 7.41 27.77 -6.45
N PRO A 33 7.09 26.46 -6.42
CA PRO A 33 8.00 25.44 -5.89
C PRO A 33 9.33 25.35 -6.63
N TYR A 34 9.34 25.49 -7.96
CA TYR A 34 10.57 25.38 -8.76
C TYR A 34 11.49 26.57 -8.54
N LEU A 35 10.92 27.78 -8.46
CA LEU A 35 11.68 28.99 -8.12
C LEU A 35 12.30 28.90 -6.73
N PHE A 36 11.57 28.31 -5.77
CA PHE A 36 12.12 28.06 -4.43
C PHE A 36 13.28 27.04 -4.48
N VAL A 37 13.15 25.95 -5.23
CA VAL A 37 14.25 24.97 -5.41
C VAL A 37 15.47 25.62 -6.03
N LEU A 38 15.32 26.52 -7.01
CA LEU A 38 16.44 27.26 -7.61
C LEU A 38 17.16 28.15 -6.58
N ALA A 39 16.43 28.83 -5.70
CA ALA A 39 17.05 29.60 -4.62
C ALA A 39 17.79 28.69 -3.62
N MET A 40 17.20 27.55 -3.27
CA MET A 40 17.82 26.58 -2.36
C MET A 40 19.02 25.85 -2.98
N GLU A 41 19.13 25.76 -4.30
CA GLU A 41 20.33 25.27 -5.00
C GLU A 41 21.55 26.19 -4.74
N VAL A 42 21.33 27.51 -4.67
CA VAL A 42 22.39 28.48 -4.32
C VAL A 42 22.88 28.23 -2.89
N PHE A 43 21.95 28.04 -1.94
CA PHE A 43 22.29 27.65 -0.58
C PHE A 43 23.12 26.36 -0.57
N SER A 44 22.67 25.32 -1.27
CA SER A 44 23.37 24.03 -1.35
C SER A 44 24.80 24.17 -1.86
N LYS A 45 25.03 24.98 -2.91
CA LYS A 45 26.36 25.24 -3.45
C LYS A 45 27.26 26.03 -2.51
N LEU A 46 26.73 27.08 -1.87
CA LEU A 46 27.47 27.84 -0.87
C LEU A 46 27.91 26.94 0.27
N MET A 47 26.99 26.11 0.76
CA MET A 47 27.26 25.18 1.85
C MET A 47 28.35 24.16 1.45
N ASN A 48 28.19 23.50 0.30
CA ASN A 48 29.19 22.55 -0.22
C ASN A 48 30.57 23.21 -0.39
N SER A 49 30.65 24.46 -0.84
CA SER A 49 31.93 25.16 -1.01
C SER A 49 32.73 25.30 0.31
N ARG A 50 32.04 25.46 1.44
CA ARG A 50 32.68 25.57 2.76
C ARG A 50 33.13 24.22 3.31
N PHE A 51 32.42 23.15 2.98
CA PHE A 51 32.84 21.80 3.33
C PHE A 51 33.99 21.32 2.45
N ASP A 52 33.95 21.61 1.15
CA ASP A 52 34.99 21.23 0.21
C ASP A 52 36.31 21.99 0.45
N SER A 53 36.24 23.21 1.00
CA SER A 53 37.44 23.96 1.41
C SER A 53 38.01 23.52 2.76
N GLY A 54 37.33 22.64 3.50
CA GLY A 54 37.70 22.25 4.86
C GLY A 54 37.41 23.33 5.92
N TYR A 55 36.68 24.40 5.56
CA TYR A 55 36.24 25.42 6.51
C TYR A 55 35.19 24.87 7.49
N ILE A 56 34.35 23.96 7.03
CA ILE A 56 33.44 23.17 7.86
C ILE A 56 33.79 21.69 7.69
N SER A 57 33.97 20.98 8.80
CA SER A 57 34.34 19.56 8.77
C SER A 57 33.10 18.66 8.66
N TYR A 58 33.23 17.60 7.86
CA TYR A 58 32.19 16.59 7.71
C TYR A 58 31.96 15.82 9.01
N HIS A 59 30.71 15.37 9.21
CA HIS A 59 30.44 14.38 10.24
C HIS A 59 31.22 13.09 9.94
N PRO A 60 31.81 12.38 10.93
CA PRO A 60 32.69 11.22 10.68
C PRO A 60 32.04 10.07 9.88
N LYS A 61 30.71 9.98 9.90
CA LYS A 61 29.95 8.98 9.11
C LYS A 61 29.51 9.47 7.73
N THR A 62 29.71 10.75 7.41
CA THR A 62 29.26 11.32 6.13
C THR A 62 30.42 11.72 5.22
N GLU A 63 31.62 11.85 5.77
CA GLU A 63 32.84 12.30 5.09
C GLU A 63 33.16 11.53 3.81
N ASP A 64 33.23 10.19 3.88
CA ASP A 64 33.55 9.33 2.73
C ASP A 64 32.57 9.51 1.56
N LEU A 65 31.32 9.84 1.86
CA LEU A 65 30.24 10.06 0.90
C LEU A 65 30.02 11.56 0.61
N LYS A 66 30.80 12.44 1.23
CA LYS A 66 30.68 13.90 1.19
C LYS A 66 29.25 14.39 1.43
N ILE A 67 28.55 13.81 2.43
CA ILE A 67 27.18 14.22 2.77
C ILE A 67 27.24 15.36 3.79
N SER A 68 27.00 16.57 3.30
CA SER A 68 27.00 17.81 4.06
C SER A 68 25.61 18.15 4.62
N HIS A 69 24.58 18.11 3.76
CA HIS A 69 23.19 18.39 4.14
C HIS A 69 22.17 17.57 3.35
N LEU A 70 20.96 17.46 3.91
CA LEU A 70 19.76 16.93 3.25
C LEU A 70 18.66 17.99 3.27
N MET A 71 17.95 18.15 2.15
CA MET A 71 16.95 19.21 1.99
C MET A 71 15.65 18.64 1.44
N PHE A 72 14.54 19.08 2.01
CA PHE A 72 13.21 18.88 1.45
C PHE A 72 12.40 20.17 1.60
N ALA A 73 12.26 20.91 0.52
CA ALA A 73 11.76 22.29 0.57
C ALA A 73 12.53 23.12 1.62
N ASP A 74 11.84 23.69 2.61
CA ASP A 74 12.39 24.50 3.70
C ASP A 74 12.95 23.68 4.87
N ASP A 75 12.67 22.38 4.92
CA ASP A 75 13.24 21.49 5.93
C ASP A 75 14.67 21.09 5.54
N VAL A 76 15.67 21.62 6.25
CA VAL A 76 17.11 21.36 6.02
C VAL A 76 17.72 20.64 7.23
N MET A 77 18.48 19.56 6.96
CA MET A 77 19.31 18.87 7.94
C MET A 77 20.78 19.00 7.56
N ILE A 78 21.61 19.52 8.46
CA ILE A 78 23.05 19.72 8.24
C ILE A 78 23.82 18.75 9.13
N PHE A 79 24.82 18.07 8.58
CA PHE A 79 25.67 17.10 9.28
C PHE A 79 27.10 17.60 9.32
N PHE A 80 27.65 17.73 10.52
CA PHE A 80 29.02 18.20 10.75
C PHE A 80 29.68 17.43 11.89
N ASP A 81 30.98 17.63 12.08
CA ASP A 81 31.83 16.99 13.07
C ASP A 81 31.43 17.24 14.55
N GLY A 82 30.62 18.28 14.79
CA GLY A 82 30.21 18.69 16.14
C GLY A 82 31.11 19.74 16.78
N SER A 83 32.11 20.27 16.07
CA SER A 83 32.99 21.31 16.59
C SER A 83 32.33 22.69 16.57
N SER A 84 32.72 23.54 17.52
CA SER A 84 32.25 24.93 17.59
C SER A 84 32.67 25.76 16.37
N SER A 85 33.85 25.48 15.80
CA SER A 85 34.32 26.12 14.57
C SER A 85 33.45 25.77 13.35
N SER A 86 33.12 24.49 13.18
CA SER A 86 32.21 24.06 12.11
C SER A 86 30.82 24.67 12.26
N LEU A 87 30.29 24.73 13.49
CA LEU A 87 29.00 25.37 13.76
C LEU A 87 29.03 26.88 13.44
N HIS A 88 30.14 27.55 13.75
CA HIS A 88 30.36 28.95 13.35
C HIS A 88 30.26 29.11 11.83
N GLY A 89 30.98 28.28 11.07
CA GLY A 89 30.96 28.35 9.61
C GLY A 89 29.58 28.06 9.02
N ILE A 90 28.81 27.15 9.62
CA ILE A 90 27.41 26.91 9.25
C ILE A 90 26.56 28.17 9.49
N TYR A 91 26.77 28.86 10.62
CA TYR A 91 26.05 30.08 10.94
C TYR A 91 26.35 31.21 9.94
N GLU A 92 27.62 31.39 9.57
CA GLU A 92 28.01 32.37 8.54
C GLU A 92 27.36 32.07 7.19
N VAL A 93 27.34 30.80 6.75
CA VAL A 93 26.67 30.39 5.51
C VAL A 93 25.17 30.72 5.55
N LEU A 94 24.51 30.51 6.68
CA LEU A 94 23.10 30.83 6.87
C LEU A 94 22.86 32.34 6.82
N ASP A 95 23.74 33.15 7.40
CA ASP A 95 23.65 34.61 7.40
C ASP A 95 23.92 35.20 6.00
N ASP A 96 24.98 34.75 5.32
CA ASP A 96 25.30 35.09 3.94
C ASP A 96 24.09 34.82 3.02
N PHE A 97 23.54 33.60 3.10
CA PHE A 97 22.38 33.23 2.29
C PHE A 97 21.12 34.03 2.66
N ALA A 98 20.92 34.35 3.94
CA ALA A 98 19.83 35.20 4.38
C ALA A 98 19.97 36.63 3.83
N GLY A 99 21.19 37.16 3.77
CA GLY A 99 21.52 38.45 3.15
C GLY A 99 21.21 38.48 1.65
N TRP A 100 21.48 37.38 0.92
CA TRP A 100 21.24 37.31 -0.52
C TRP A 100 19.77 37.05 -0.89
N SER A 101 19.12 36.13 -0.18
CA SER A 101 17.78 35.64 -0.52
C SER A 101 16.66 36.39 0.20
N GLY A 102 16.95 37.02 1.33
CA GLY A 102 15.96 37.54 2.27
C GLY A 102 15.20 36.46 3.06
N LEU A 103 15.54 35.18 2.90
CA LEU A 103 15.00 34.10 3.71
C LEU A 103 15.68 34.10 5.08
N GLN A 104 14.89 33.96 6.14
CA GLN A 104 15.39 34.05 7.52
C GLN A 104 15.24 32.71 8.22
N LEU A 105 16.28 32.31 8.96
CA LEU A 105 16.26 31.12 9.80
C LEU A 105 15.28 31.33 10.95
N LYS A 106 14.32 30.43 11.12
CA LYS A 106 13.47 30.44 12.31
C LYS A 106 14.18 29.73 13.48
N ARG A 107 14.99 30.48 14.23
CA ARG A 107 15.79 29.97 15.37
C ARG A 107 15.01 29.08 16.35
N GLU A 108 13.77 29.44 16.69
CA GLU A 108 12.91 28.65 17.58
C GLU A 108 12.60 27.23 17.08
N LYS A 109 12.65 27.01 15.76
CA LYS A 109 12.40 25.71 15.12
C LYS A 109 13.69 24.98 14.77
N THR A 110 14.83 25.65 14.81
CA THR A 110 16.14 25.07 14.54
C THR A 110 16.61 24.35 15.78
N LEU A 111 16.84 23.05 15.68
CA LEU A 111 17.26 22.23 16.81
C LEU A 111 18.67 21.68 16.56
N LEU A 112 19.50 21.71 17.59
CA LEU A 112 20.83 21.11 17.56
C LEU A 112 20.77 19.69 18.15
N PHE A 113 21.24 18.70 17.40
CA PHE A 113 21.33 17.31 17.87
C PHE A 113 22.79 16.90 17.91
N HIS A 114 23.29 16.47 19.07
CA HIS A 114 24.65 15.97 19.22
C HIS A 114 24.67 14.65 19.98
N ALA A 115 25.70 13.84 19.74
CA ALA A 115 25.96 12.60 20.44
C ALA A 115 27.46 12.30 20.42
N GLY A 116 28.01 11.85 21.54
CA GLY A 116 29.44 11.48 21.64
C GLY A 116 30.41 12.66 21.79
N LEU A 117 29.90 13.87 22.08
CA LEU A 117 30.72 15.03 22.43
C LEU A 117 31.03 15.05 23.93
N SER A 118 32.18 15.62 24.29
CA SER A 118 32.55 15.90 25.67
C SER A 118 31.66 17.01 26.26
N PRO A 119 31.62 17.14 27.61
CA PRO A 119 30.88 18.22 28.26
C PRO A 119 31.38 19.63 27.90
N ASN A 120 32.66 19.78 27.51
CA ASN A 120 33.20 21.07 27.08
C ASN A 120 32.70 21.43 25.68
N GLU A 121 32.87 20.52 24.72
CA GLU A 121 32.39 20.71 23.34
C GLU A 121 30.88 20.98 23.30
N THR A 122 30.11 20.27 24.13
CA THR A 122 28.67 20.49 24.27
C THR A 122 28.35 21.91 24.74
N ARG A 123 29.10 22.44 25.72
CA ARG A 123 28.90 23.82 26.19
C ARG A 123 29.24 24.86 25.13
N GLU A 124 30.29 24.63 24.33
CA GLU A 124 30.70 25.54 23.27
C GLU A 124 29.65 25.65 22.16
N ILE A 125 29.10 24.53 21.68
CA ILE A 125 28.05 24.55 20.65
C ILE A 125 26.73 25.12 21.18
N SER A 126 26.38 24.85 22.45
CA SER A 126 25.15 25.38 23.06
C SER A 126 25.21 26.90 23.30
N ALA A 127 26.41 27.51 23.34
CA ALA A 127 26.59 28.95 23.45
C ALA A 127 26.03 29.74 22.24
N TYR A 128 25.83 29.08 21.09
CA TYR A 128 25.19 29.68 19.91
C TYR A 128 23.68 29.94 20.09
N GLY A 129 23.08 29.43 21.18
CA GLY A 129 21.68 29.69 21.52
C GLY A 129 20.66 28.89 20.73
N PHE A 130 21.08 27.81 20.05
CA PHE A 130 20.16 26.86 19.44
C PHE A 130 19.57 25.92 20.50
N PRO A 131 18.25 25.72 20.54
CA PRO A 131 17.66 24.73 21.43
C PRO A 131 18.20 23.32 21.14
N GLU A 132 18.54 22.59 22.20
CA GLU A 132 18.93 21.19 22.09
C GLU A 132 17.72 20.31 21.72
N GLY A 133 17.88 19.49 20.68
CA GLY A 133 16.90 18.54 20.22
C GLY A 133 17.12 17.14 20.81
N ALA A 134 16.03 16.39 21.01
CA ALA A 134 16.07 15.00 21.44
C ALA A 134 15.30 14.09 20.48
N LEU A 135 15.81 12.87 20.26
CA LEU A 135 15.10 11.84 19.50
C LEU A 135 14.09 11.10 20.42
N PRO A 136 12.89 10.75 19.93
CA PRO A 136 12.43 10.90 18.55
C PRO A 136 11.90 12.31 18.21
N VAL A 137 12.23 12.81 17.01
CA VAL A 137 11.72 14.10 16.49
C VAL A 137 10.85 13.87 15.26
N ARG A 138 9.85 14.72 15.02
CA ARG A 138 9.01 14.65 13.83
C ARG A 138 9.69 15.39 12.67
N TYR A 139 9.94 14.67 11.57
CA TYR A 139 10.52 15.19 10.32
C TYR A 139 9.71 14.69 9.13
N LEU A 140 9.33 15.58 8.22
CA LEU A 140 8.47 15.25 7.06
C LEU A 140 7.19 14.49 7.43
N GLY A 141 6.66 14.78 8.62
CA GLY A 141 5.46 14.14 9.14
C GLY A 141 5.65 12.74 9.75
N LEU A 142 6.89 12.24 9.84
CA LEU A 142 7.27 10.94 10.36
C LEU A 142 8.23 11.07 11.56
N PRO A 143 8.21 10.13 12.53
CA PRO A 143 9.16 10.16 13.64
C PRO A 143 10.54 9.65 13.22
N LEU A 144 11.56 10.52 13.24
CA LEU A 144 12.96 10.11 13.17
C LEU A 144 13.37 9.50 14.50
N MET A 145 13.99 8.33 14.46
CA MET A 145 14.35 7.58 15.65
C MET A 145 15.59 6.72 15.43
N SER A 146 16.36 6.53 16.49
CA SER A 146 17.56 5.68 16.52
C SER A 146 17.27 4.20 16.83
N ARG A 147 16.02 3.88 17.20
CA ARG A 147 15.61 2.55 17.69
C ARG A 147 14.32 2.06 17.03
N LYS A 148 13.90 0.84 17.39
CA LYS A 148 12.60 0.29 16.97
C LYS A 148 11.44 1.16 17.48
N LEU A 149 10.43 1.33 16.63
CA LEU A 149 9.13 1.93 16.95
C LEU A 149 8.51 1.25 18.19
N LYS A 150 8.40 2.01 19.28
CA LYS A 150 7.58 1.68 20.45
C LYS A 150 6.12 2.02 20.19
N ILE A 151 5.24 1.49 21.05
CA ILE A 151 3.79 1.70 20.96
C ILE A 151 3.42 3.18 21.01
N SER A 152 4.04 3.94 21.92
CA SER A 152 3.81 5.38 22.07
C SER A 152 4.13 6.17 20.80
N GLU A 153 5.13 5.74 20.02
CA GLU A 153 5.62 6.47 18.85
C GLU A 153 4.76 6.29 17.60
N TYR A 154 4.06 5.16 17.47
CA TYR A 154 3.05 4.98 16.43
C TYR A 154 1.62 5.29 16.90
N SER A 155 1.40 5.64 18.19
CA SER A 155 0.10 6.11 18.67
C SER A 155 -0.43 7.29 17.84
N PRO A 156 0.37 8.31 17.48
CA PRO A 156 -0.11 9.40 16.65
C PRO A 156 -0.70 8.95 15.29
N LEU A 157 -0.17 7.89 14.69
CA LEU A 157 -0.73 7.28 13.49
C LEU A 157 -2.10 6.65 13.79
N LEU A 158 -2.19 5.85 14.86
CA LEU A 158 -3.45 5.25 15.28
C LEU A 158 -4.50 6.32 15.59
N ASP A 159 -4.12 7.38 16.30
CA ASP A 159 -5.02 8.43 16.72
C ASP A 159 -5.45 9.30 15.53
N LYS A 160 -4.56 9.56 14.56
CA LYS A 160 -4.94 10.19 13.28
C LYS A 160 -5.99 9.37 12.53
N ILE A 161 -5.84 8.05 12.51
CA ILE A 161 -6.77 7.13 11.84
C ILE A 161 -8.10 7.03 12.62
N LYS A 162 -8.05 6.92 13.96
CA LYS A 162 -9.23 6.95 14.82
C LYS A 162 -10.03 8.24 14.62
N LYS A 163 -9.36 9.41 14.65
CA LYS A 163 -10.01 10.72 14.40
C LYS A 163 -10.75 10.75 13.07
N LYS A 164 -10.15 10.20 11.99
CA LYS A 164 -10.82 10.08 10.69
C LYS A 164 -12.06 9.18 10.78
N PHE A 165 -11.97 8.02 11.42
CA PHE A 165 -13.12 7.13 11.59
C PHE A 165 -14.22 7.74 12.44
N SER A 166 -13.90 8.38 13.56
CA SER A 166 -14.88 9.10 14.40
C SER A 166 -15.57 10.22 13.62
N ALA A 167 -14.83 11.00 12.83
CA ALA A 167 -15.41 12.05 11.98
C ALA A 167 -16.34 11.48 10.89
N TRP A 168 -16.13 10.25 10.44
CA TRP A 168 -17.01 9.58 9.48
C TRP A 168 -18.15 8.80 10.13
N ALA A 169 -18.03 8.44 11.40
CA ALA A 169 -19.07 7.73 12.14
C ALA A 169 -20.36 8.54 12.26
N VAL A 170 -20.24 9.87 12.29
CA VAL A 170 -21.38 10.82 12.29
C VAL A 170 -22.14 10.80 10.96
N LYS A 171 -21.52 10.32 9.87
CA LYS A 171 -22.16 10.23 8.55
C LYS A 171 -22.90 8.90 8.41
N THR A 172 -24.15 8.94 7.94
CA THR A 172 -24.95 7.75 7.63
C THR A 172 -24.45 7.06 6.35
N LEU A 173 -23.32 6.36 6.47
CA LEU A 173 -22.65 5.71 5.34
C LEU A 173 -23.08 4.26 5.18
N SER A 174 -23.40 3.87 3.93
CA SER A 174 -23.54 2.47 3.55
C SER A 174 -22.22 1.70 3.70
N PHE A 175 -22.28 0.37 3.80
CA PHE A 175 -21.09 -0.47 3.83
C PHE A 175 -20.15 -0.23 2.65
N ALA A 176 -20.70 -0.07 1.44
CA ALA A 176 -19.92 0.26 0.25
C ALA A 176 -19.22 1.62 0.38
N GLY A 177 -19.88 2.62 0.96
CA GLY A 177 -19.29 3.93 1.25
C GLY A 177 -18.14 3.85 2.26
N ARG A 178 -18.31 3.07 3.34
CA ARG A 178 -17.25 2.83 4.33
C ARG A 178 -16.05 2.12 3.70
N ALA A 179 -16.31 1.09 2.88
CA ALA A 179 -15.28 0.37 2.16
C ALA A 179 -14.49 1.29 1.22
N GLN A 180 -15.17 2.21 0.53
CA GLN A 180 -14.54 3.20 -0.33
C GLN A 180 -13.61 4.15 0.45
N LEU A 181 -14.03 4.64 1.62
CA LEU A 181 -13.21 5.53 2.46
C LEU A 181 -11.96 4.83 3.01
N ILE A 182 -12.08 3.57 3.42
CA ILE A 182 -10.92 2.75 3.80
C ILE A 182 -9.97 2.66 2.60
N SER A 183 -10.49 2.35 1.42
CA SER A 183 -9.71 2.15 0.21
C SER A 183 -8.94 3.41 -0.23
N SER A 184 -9.62 4.56 -0.27
CA SER A 184 -9.07 5.78 -0.86
C SER A 184 -8.27 6.64 0.12
N VAL A 185 -8.70 6.76 1.38
CA VAL A 185 -8.09 7.71 2.34
C VAL A 185 -7.13 7.02 3.30
N ILE A 186 -7.55 5.88 3.86
CA ILE A 186 -6.82 5.23 4.94
C ILE A 186 -5.57 4.53 4.39
N TYR A 187 -5.68 3.79 3.27
CA TYR A 187 -4.50 3.20 2.64
C TYR A 187 -3.43 4.21 2.22
N GLY A 188 -3.82 5.38 1.70
CA GLY A 188 -2.86 6.44 1.37
C GLY A 188 -2.06 6.91 2.60
N THR A 189 -2.72 7.06 3.74
CA THR A 189 -2.08 7.49 4.99
C THR A 189 -1.09 6.44 5.51
N ILE A 190 -1.44 5.16 5.44
CA ILE A 190 -0.59 4.06 5.93
C ILE A 190 0.58 3.79 4.98
N ASN A 191 0.33 3.84 3.66
CA ASN A 191 1.36 3.60 2.65
C ASN A 191 2.55 4.54 2.85
N PHE A 192 2.29 5.80 3.20
CA PHE A 192 3.33 6.76 3.54
C PHE A 192 4.22 6.26 4.69
N TRP A 193 3.62 5.78 5.80
CA TRP A 193 4.37 5.25 6.95
C TRP A 193 5.11 3.95 6.64
N ILE A 194 4.44 3.00 6.00
CA ILE A 194 5.02 1.68 5.68
C ILE A 194 6.14 1.78 4.64
N SER A 195 6.10 2.80 3.76
CA SER A 195 7.16 3.01 2.77
C SER A 195 8.50 3.43 3.39
N THR A 196 8.47 4.05 4.56
CA THR A 196 9.67 4.54 5.26
C THR A 196 10.07 3.62 6.41
N PHE A 197 9.09 3.09 7.16
CA PHE A 197 9.33 2.23 8.31
C PHE A 197 8.72 0.85 8.11
N SER A 198 9.42 -0.16 8.60
CA SER A 198 8.76 -1.42 8.91
C SER A 198 7.91 -1.24 10.17
N LEU A 199 6.59 -1.33 10.05
CA LEU A 199 5.71 -1.17 11.19
C LEU A 199 5.66 -2.46 12.03
N PRO A 200 5.67 -2.36 13.37
CA PRO A 200 5.53 -3.54 14.23
C PRO A 200 4.23 -4.31 13.95
N LYS A 201 4.29 -5.65 14.01
CA LYS A 201 3.11 -6.52 13.83
C LYS A 201 1.93 -6.14 14.75
N ALA A 202 2.20 -5.67 15.97
CA ALA A 202 1.17 -5.19 16.88
C ALA A 202 0.41 -3.97 16.32
N CYS A 203 1.13 -2.96 15.81
CA CYS A 203 0.54 -1.79 15.16
C CYS A 203 -0.33 -2.20 13.96
N LEU A 204 0.19 -3.07 13.10
CA LEU A 204 -0.54 -3.57 11.92
C LEU A 204 -1.85 -4.29 12.30
N ARG A 205 -1.82 -5.13 13.35
CA ARG A 205 -3.03 -5.79 13.88
C ARG A 205 -4.03 -4.80 14.46
N SER A 206 -3.58 -3.80 15.22
CA SER A 206 -4.45 -2.75 15.76
C SER A 206 -5.12 -1.94 14.64
N LEU A 207 -4.37 -1.61 13.58
CA LEU A 207 -4.90 -0.93 12.40
C LEU A 207 -5.97 -1.76 11.68
N GLU A 208 -5.69 -3.03 11.38
CA GLU A 208 -6.64 -3.92 10.71
C GLU A 208 -7.90 -4.16 11.56
N SER A 209 -7.76 -4.23 12.89
CA SER A 209 -8.89 -4.29 13.81
C SER A 209 -9.78 -3.06 13.69
N LEU A 210 -9.19 -1.85 13.66
CA LEU A 210 -9.94 -0.61 13.44
C LEU A 210 -10.69 -0.62 12.09
N TYR A 211 -10.09 -1.16 11.03
CA TYR A 211 -10.72 -1.21 9.71
C TYR A 211 -11.92 -2.16 9.69
N SER A 212 -11.75 -3.33 10.30
CA SER A 212 -12.82 -4.31 10.44
C SER A 212 -13.98 -3.72 11.24
N ARG A 213 -13.71 -3.09 12.40
CA ARG A 213 -14.75 -2.41 13.19
C ARG A 213 -15.45 -1.34 12.37
N PHE A 214 -14.71 -0.38 11.83
CA PHE A 214 -15.30 0.71 11.05
C PHE A 214 -16.14 0.20 9.86
N LEU A 215 -15.67 -0.81 9.12
CA LEU A 215 -16.44 -1.40 8.03
C LEU A 215 -17.80 -1.91 8.53
N TRP A 216 -17.83 -2.70 9.59
CA TRP A 216 -19.04 -3.41 10.03
C TRP A 216 -19.96 -2.59 10.95
N SER A 217 -19.44 -1.82 11.90
CA SER A 217 -20.26 -1.02 12.81
C SER A 217 -20.42 0.44 12.38
N GLY A 218 -19.49 0.99 11.60
CA GLY A 218 -19.47 2.41 11.25
C GLY A 218 -18.97 3.32 12.38
N ASN A 219 -19.12 2.88 13.63
CA ASN A 219 -18.46 3.46 14.81
C ASN A 219 -17.40 2.48 15.33
N ILE A 220 -16.16 2.96 15.44
CA ILE A 220 -15.07 2.16 16.00
C ILE A 220 -15.30 1.78 17.46
N GLU A 221 -16.05 2.52 18.27
CA GLU A 221 -16.31 2.17 19.68
C GLU A 221 -17.19 0.92 19.82
N ASN A 222 -18.07 0.67 18.84
CA ASN A 222 -18.96 -0.47 18.86
C ASN A 222 -18.22 -1.75 18.49
N HIS A 223 -18.21 -2.71 19.42
CA HIS A 223 -17.67 -4.05 19.20
C HIS A 223 -18.67 -4.97 18.50
N SER A 224 -19.32 -4.51 17.43
CA SER A 224 -20.28 -5.33 16.69
C SER A 224 -19.59 -6.56 16.08
N LYS A 225 -20.26 -7.72 16.10
CA LYS A 225 -19.76 -8.94 15.46
C LYS A 225 -19.53 -8.71 13.96
N ALA A 226 -18.28 -8.88 13.52
CA ALA A 226 -17.92 -8.81 12.10
C ALA A 226 -18.71 -9.87 11.31
N LYS A 227 -19.30 -9.48 10.16
CA LYS A 227 -20.10 -10.40 9.35
C LYS A 227 -19.24 -11.39 8.57
N VAL A 228 -18.08 -10.94 8.11
CA VAL A 228 -17.08 -11.74 7.38
C VAL A 228 -15.72 -11.49 8.03
N ALA A 229 -14.93 -12.55 8.21
CA ALA A 229 -13.60 -12.45 8.79
C ALA A 229 -12.70 -11.53 7.96
N TRP A 230 -11.87 -10.72 8.62
CA TRP A 230 -11.02 -9.73 7.94
C TRP A 230 -10.04 -10.38 6.95
N SER A 231 -9.55 -11.59 7.24
CA SER A 231 -8.75 -12.38 6.31
C SER A 231 -9.47 -12.62 4.97
N SER A 232 -10.74 -13.02 5.01
CA SER A 232 -11.56 -13.22 3.82
C SER A 232 -11.94 -11.90 3.14
N VAL A 233 -12.20 -10.84 3.91
CA VAL A 233 -12.43 -9.48 3.36
C VAL A 233 -11.24 -9.02 2.51
N CYS A 234 -10.01 -9.34 2.94
CA CYS A 234 -8.80 -8.97 2.22
C CYS A 234 -8.53 -9.78 0.93
N LEU A 235 -9.23 -10.88 0.69
CA LEU A 235 -9.09 -11.62 -0.56
C LEU A 235 -9.61 -10.77 -1.74
N PRO A 236 -9.09 -10.97 -2.97
CA PRO A 236 -9.67 -10.38 -4.16
C PRO A 236 -11.15 -10.71 -4.32
N LYS A 237 -11.84 -9.88 -5.10
CA LYS A 237 -13.25 -10.09 -5.44
C LYS A 237 -13.50 -11.42 -6.15
N SER A 238 -12.58 -11.87 -7.02
CA SER A 238 -12.65 -13.17 -7.70
C SER A 238 -12.56 -14.34 -6.72
N GLU A 239 -11.84 -14.17 -5.61
CA GLU A 239 -11.68 -15.17 -4.54
C GLU A 239 -12.72 -14.98 -3.41
N GLY A 240 -13.71 -14.11 -3.62
CA GLY A 240 -14.84 -13.93 -2.71
C GLY A 240 -14.68 -12.87 -1.62
N GLY A 241 -13.61 -12.06 -1.65
CA GLY A 241 -13.41 -10.94 -0.73
C GLY A 241 -13.77 -9.56 -1.31
N LEU A 242 -13.23 -8.49 -0.73
CA LEU A 242 -13.41 -7.10 -1.17
C LEU A 242 -12.16 -6.50 -1.87
N GLY A 243 -11.04 -7.21 -1.84
CA GLY A 243 -9.76 -6.76 -2.42
C GLY A 243 -8.95 -5.84 -1.53
N PHE A 244 -9.20 -5.83 -0.22
CA PHE A 244 -8.39 -5.05 0.73
C PHE A 244 -7.01 -5.66 0.94
N ARG A 245 -5.98 -4.83 0.97
CA ARG A 245 -4.61 -5.30 1.19
C ARG A 245 -4.37 -5.59 2.68
N ARG A 246 -3.95 -6.82 2.98
CA ARG A 246 -3.38 -7.19 4.30
C ARG A 246 -2.16 -6.32 4.56
N LEU A 247 -2.15 -5.58 5.67
CA LEU A 247 -1.08 -4.62 5.95
C LEU A 247 0.25 -5.31 6.25
N SER A 248 0.22 -6.51 6.84
CA SER A 248 1.43 -7.31 7.06
C SER A 248 2.14 -7.68 5.77
N VAL A 249 1.38 -8.08 4.75
CA VAL A 249 1.93 -8.42 3.42
C VAL A 249 2.46 -7.17 2.75
N LEU A 250 1.69 -6.07 2.79
CA LEU A 250 2.09 -4.79 2.22
C LEU A 250 3.38 -4.22 2.86
N ASN A 251 3.55 -4.39 4.18
CA ASN A 251 4.76 -4.03 4.91
C ASN A 251 5.99 -4.78 4.40
N ASN A 252 5.85 -6.10 4.21
CA ASN A 252 6.93 -6.89 3.62
C ASN A 252 7.19 -6.50 2.16
N THR A 253 6.15 -6.30 1.35
CA THR A 253 6.28 -5.87 -0.05
C THR A 253 7.05 -4.56 -0.19
N LEU A 254 6.77 -3.56 0.65
CA LEU A 254 7.48 -2.27 0.58
C LEU A 254 8.91 -2.37 1.14
N CYS A 255 9.17 -3.23 2.14
CA CYS A 255 10.54 -3.53 2.55
C CYS A 255 11.33 -4.25 1.44
N LEU A 256 10.69 -5.16 0.70
CA LEU A 256 11.30 -5.83 -0.45
C LEU A 256 11.68 -4.84 -1.56
N ARG A 257 10.89 -3.77 -1.74
CA ARG A 257 11.27 -2.65 -2.63
C ARG A 257 12.58 -2.00 -2.19
N LEU A 258 12.77 -1.77 -0.88
CA LEU A 258 14.02 -1.19 -0.36
C LEU A 258 15.20 -2.13 -0.59
N ILE A 259 15.00 -3.44 -0.45
CA ILE A 259 16.03 -4.43 -0.80
C ILE A 259 16.36 -4.35 -2.28
N TRP A 260 15.34 -4.32 -3.15
CA TRP A 260 15.54 -4.18 -4.60
C TRP A 260 16.37 -2.95 -4.97
N LEU A 261 16.14 -1.81 -4.32
CA LEU A 261 16.93 -0.59 -4.55
C LEU A 261 18.43 -0.78 -4.29
N LEU A 262 18.84 -1.67 -3.37
CA LEU A 262 20.27 -1.95 -3.14
C LEU A 262 20.95 -2.55 -4.38
N PHE A 263 20.19 -3.27 -5.20
CA PHE A 263 20.66 -3.93 -6.41
C PHE A 263 20.47 -3.06 -7.65
N SER A 264 19.28 -2.46 -7.82
CA SER A 264 18.91 -1.73 -9.05
C SER A 264 19.12 -0.21 -8.98
N GLY A 265 19.23 0.37 -7.80
CA GLY A 265 19.13 1.82 -7.56
C GLY A 265 20.47 2.54 -7.64
N SER A 266 21.19 2.42 -8.76
CA SER A 266 22.40 3.21 -9.01
C SER A 266 22.10 4.72 -8.88
N GLY A 267 23.01 5.46 -8.25
CA GLY A 267 22.90 6.92 -8.06
C GLY A 267 22.04 7.40 -6.88
N SER A 268 21.30 6.54 -6.17
CA SER A 268 20.57 6.96 -4.97
C SER A 268 21.52 7.14 -3.78
N LEU A 269 21.43 8.27 -3.08
CA LEU A 269 22.20 8.54 -1.86
C LEU A 269 21.95 7.48 -0.77
N TRP A 270 20.72 7.00 -0.65
CA TRP A 270 20.37 5.94 0.30
C TRP A 270 21.08 4.62 -0.03
N VAL A 271 21.21 4.30 -1.32
CA VAL A 271 21.92 3.10 -1.78
C VAL A 271 23.42 3.26 -1.57
N ALA A 272 24.00 4.41 -1.91
CA ALA A 272 25.41 4.71 -1.66
C ALA A 272 25.75 4.59 -0.16
N TRP A 273 24.92 5.17 0.71
CA TRP A 273 25.03 5.06 2.17
C TRP A 273 25.11 3.60 2.64
N HIS A 274 24.16 2.76 2.19
CA HIS A 274 24.14 1.37 2.61
C HIS A 274 25.28 0.55 1.99
N LYS A 275 25.59 0.75 0.71
CA LYS A 275 26.71 0.05 0.05
C LYS A 275 28.03 0.32 0.75
N HIS A 276 28.27 1.58 1.12
CA HIS A 276 29.47 2.01 1.82
C HIS A 276 29.54 1.46 3.25
N HIS A 277 28.59 1.84 4.13
CA HIS A 277 28.68 1.48 5.56
C HIS A 277 28.44 0.00 5.85
N GLN A 278 27.73 -0.72 4.99
CA GLN A 278 27.52 -2.17 5.12
C GLN A 278 28.53 -2.99 4.32
N LYS A 279 29.49 -2.34 3.66
CA LYS A 279 30.56 -2.97 2.87
C LYS A 279 30.04 -3.96 1.82
N LEU A 280 28.99 -3.57 1.09
CA LEU A 280 28.34 -4.43 0.08
C LEU A 280 29.23 -4.73 -1.13
N SER A 281 30.34 -3.99 -1.30
CA SER A 281 31.37 -4.32 -2.29
C SER A 281 32.23 -5.53 -1.88
N GLN A 282 32.40 -5.76 -0.58
CA GLN A 282 33.28 -6.79 -0.03
C GLN A 282 32.54 -8.04 0.45
N ALA A 283 31.24 -7.93 0.69
CA ALA A 283 30.41 -9.05 1.13
C ALA A 283 29.06 -9.03 0.43
N SER A 284 28.54 -10.23 0.16
CA SER A 284 27.21 -10.39 -0.41
C SER A 284 26.13 -9.97 0.60
N PHE A 285 25.12 -9.25 0.12
CA PHE A 285 23.92 -8.93 0.91
C PHE A 285 23.31 -10.19 1.55
N TRP A 286 23.40 -11.33 0.86
CA TRP A 286 22.83 -12.59 1.30
C TRP A 286 23.55 -13.21 2.51
N SER A 287 24.84 -12.93 2.71
CA SER A 287 25.66 -13.52 3.78
C SER A 287 25.98 -12.59 4.94
N ILE A 288 25.74 -11.27 4.81
CA ILE A 288 26.03 -10.30 5.88
C ILE A 288 25.29 -10.63 7.18
N LYS A 289 26.00 -10.60 8.31
CA LYS A 289 25.43 -10.76 9.64
C LYS A 289 25.09 -9.39 10.23
N ALA A 290 23.93 -9.30 10.88
CA ALA A 290 23.50 -8.09 11.56
C ALA A 290 24.41 -7.77 12.76
N LYS A 291 24.89 -6.54 12.85
CA LYS A 291 25.70 -6.02 13.97
C LYS A 291 24.80 -5.37 15.02
N ASN A 292 25.28 -5.27 16.26
CA ASN A 292 24.52 -4.58 17.32
C ASN A 292 24.31 -3.10 17.00
N SER A 293 25.29 -2.45 16.40
CA SER A 293 25.25 -1.05 15.96
C SER A 293 24.40 -0.80 14.71
N ASP A 294 23.92 -1.85 14.02
CA ASP A 294 23.12 -1.66 12.81
C ASP A 294 21.76 -1.03 13.11
N SER A 295 21.32 -0.19 12.18
CA SER A 295 19.99 0.42 12.23
C SER A 295 18.91 -0.65 12.25
N TRP A 296 17.79 -0.34 12.91
CA TRP A 296 16.68 -1.27 13.00
C TRP A 296 16.09 -1.62 11.62
N LEU A 297 16.04 -0.63 10.72
CA LEU A 297 15.59 -0.84 9.34
C LEU A 297 16.49 -1.86 8.64
N TRP A 298 17.81 -1.70 8.72
CA TRP A 298 18.77 -2.63 8.11
C TRP A 298 18.60 -4.05 8.63
N LYS A 299 18.51 -4.22 9.96
CA LYS A 299 18.22 -5.52 10.59
C LYS A 299 16.92 -6.15 10.07
N ASN A 300 15.91 -5.33 9.78
CA ASN A 300 14.66 -5.82 9.21
C ASN A 300 14.79 -6.21 7.73
N LEU A 301 15.57 -5.48 6.93
CA LEU A 301 15.87 -5.86 5.54
C LEU A 301 16.60 -7.20 5.49
N LEU A 302 17.62 -7.39 6.34
CA LEU A 302 18.35 -8.66 6.43
C LEU A 302 17.44 -9.85 6.81
N LYS A 303 16.39 -9.63 7.62
CA LYS A 303 15.41 -10.67 7.96
C LYS A 303 14.54 -11.09 6.78
N LEU A 304 14.36 -10.23 5.79
CA LEU A 304 13.52 -10.49 4.62
C LEU A 304 14.30 -11.08 3.43
N ARG A 305 15.59 -11.40 3.60
CA ARG A 305 16.43 -12.02 2.57
C ARG A 305 15.85 -13.29 1.97
N HIS A 306 15.37 -14.19 2.81
CA HIS A 306 14.72 -15.44 2.40
C HIS A 306 13.49 -15.23 1.50
N LEU A 307 12.81 -14.08 1.61
CA LEU A 307 11.75 -13.70 0.69
C LEU A 307 12.32 -13.00 -0.55
N ALA A 308 13.31 -12.13 -0.40
CA ALA A 308 13.87 -11.35 -1.50
C ALA A 308 14.58 -12.22 -2.55
N ILE A 309 15.30 -13.28 -2.13
CA ILE A 309 16.04 -14.18 -3.05
C ILE A 309 15.13 -14.91 -4.05
N GLN A 310 13.83 -15.02 -3.74
CA GLN A 310 12.83 -15.62 -4.63
C GLN A 310 12.47 -14.73 -5.82
N PHE A 311 12.80 -13.43 -5.74
CA PHE A 311 12.45 -12.44 -6.76
C PHE A 311 13.66 -11.82 -7.44
N ILE A 312 14.81 -11.78 -6.77
CA ILE A 312 16.01 -11.15 -7.31
C ILE A 312 16.81 -12.21 -8.07
N LYS A 313 16.84 -12.05 -9.38
CA LYS A 313 17.67 -12.82 -10.31
C LYS A 313 18.78 -11.94 -10.86
N VAL A 314 19.82 -12.57 -11.36
CA VAL A 314 20.94 -11.88 -12.00
C VAL A 314 21.18 -12.48 -13.37
N GLU A 315 21.29 -11.61 -14.36
CA GLU A 315 21.78 -11.91 -15.70
C GLU A 315 23.24 -11.45 -15.72
N PRO A 316 24.24 -12.36 -15.58
CA PRO A 316 25.64 -11.96 -15.60
C PRO A 316 26.02 -11.40 -16.97
N GLY A 317 26.62 -10.21 -16.98
CA GLY A 317 27.33 -9.65 -18.11
C GLY A 317 28.81 -9.95 -17.91
N ASN A 318 29.57 -8.94 -17.49
CA ASN A 318 30.99 -9.05 -17.17
C ASN A 318 31.31 -9.81 -15.86
N GLY A 319 30.30 -10.17 -15.06
CA GLY A 319 30.41 -10.99 -13.85
C GLY A 319 31.03 -10.31 -12.64
N LYS A 320 31.31 -8.99 -12.69
CA LYS A 320 32.05 -8.27 -11.63
C LYS A 320 31.18 -7.84 -10.45
N ALA A 321 29.88 -7.65 -10.66
CA ALA A 321 28.97 -7.21 -9.60
C ALA A 321 28.33 -8.39 -8.86
N SER A 322 28.12 -9.50 -9.57
CA SER A 322 27.44 -10.71 -9.12
C SER A 322 28.33 -11.65 -8.32
N TRP A 323 27.82 -12.15 -7.20
CA TRP A 323 28.49 -13.10 -6.31
C TRP A 323 28.23 -14.54 -6.77
N PHE A 324 29.29 -15.28 -7.08
CA PHE A 324 29.21 -16.63 -7.65
C PHE A 324 28.36 -17.57 -6.78
N TRP A 325 28.60 -17.58 -5.48
CA TRP A 325 27.96 -18.51 -4.55
C TRP A 325 26.57 -18.08 -4.09
N HIS A 326 26.36 -16.77 -3.96
CA HIS A 326 25.22 -16.24 -3.20
C HIS A 326 24.08 -15.73 -4.09
N ASP A 327 24.40 -15.09 -5.21
CA ASP A 327 23.38 -14.53 -6.10
C ASP A 327 22.67 -15.63 -6.90
N ASN A 328 21.43 -15.37 -7.29
CA ASN A 328 20.59 -16.29 -8.04
C ASN A 328 20.75 -16.04 -9.55
N TRP A 329 21.90 -16.42 -10.09
CA TRP A 329 22.31 -16.18 -11.47
C TRP A 329 22.30 -17.44 -12.36
N THR A 330 22.04 -18.60 -11.76
CA THR A 330 21.92 -19.89 -12.46
C THR A 330 20.48 -20.42 -12.37
N PRO A 331 20.04 -21.29 -13.29
CA PRO A 331 18.76 -21.98 -13.17
C PRO A 331 18.68 -22.89 -11.93
N LEU A 332 19.84 -23.25 -11.36
CA LEU A 332 19.95 -24.08 -10.16
C LEU A 332 19.70 -23.30 -8.85
N GLY A 333 19.55 -21.98 -8.92
CA GLY A 333 19.35 -21.15 -7.75
C GLY A 333 20.66 -20.62 -7.16
N SER A 334 20.66 -20.39 -5.83
CA SER A 334 21.86 -20.00 -5.09
C SER A 334 22.78 -21.21 -4.93
N LEU A 335 24.00 -21.12 -5.47
CA LEU A 335 24.94 -22.25 -5.47
C LEU A 335 25.36 -22.64 -4.05
N ILE A 336 25.43 -21.70 -3.11
CA ILE A 336 25.76 -22.03 -1.72
C ILE A 336 24.66 -22.88 -1.05
N ASP A 337 23.39 -22.66 -1.39
CA ASP A 337 22.28 -23.46 -0.87
C ASP A 337 22.27 -24.86 -1.50
N LEU A 338 22.74 -24.99 -2.75
CA LEU A 338 22.82 -26.26 -3.49
C LEU A 338 24.00 -27.15 -3.03
N PHE A 339 25.18 -26.56 -2.83
CA PHE A 339 26.41 -27.30 -2.50
C PHE A 339 26.73 -27.31 -0.99
N GLY A 340 26.08 -26.46 -0.20
CA GLY A 340 26.36 -26.27 1.22
C GLY A 340 27.73 -25.64 1.49
N ASP A 341 28.10 -25.57 2.78
CA ASP A 341 29.31 -24.90 3.25
C ASP A 341 30.63 -25.49 2.68
N ASN A 342 30.60 -26.75 2.22
CA ASN A 342 31.75 -27.41 1.59
C ASN A 342 31.88 -27.10 0.08
N GLY A 343 30.87 -26.50 -0.55
CA GLY A 343 30.86 -26.14 -1.97
C GLY A 343 32.11 -25.37 -2.42
N PRO A 344 32.46 -24.25 -1.77
CA PRO A 344 33.67 -23.47 -2.08
C PRO A 344 34.95 -24.30 -2.14
N ARG A 345 35.13 -25.22 -1.17
CA ARG A 345 36.28 -26.11 -1.13
C ARG A 345 36.23 -27.16 -2.24
N ASN A 346 35.06 -27.74 -2.48
CA ASN A 346 34.87 -28.81 -3.46
C ASN A 346 35.09 -28.33 -4.89
N LEU A 347 34.58 -27.15 -5.24
CA LEU A 347 34.73 -26.56 -6.58
C LEU A 347 36.01 -25.73 -6.74
N ARG A 348 36.75 -25.49 -5.65
CA ARG A 348 37.95 -24.63 -5.58
C ARG A 348 37.69 -23.18 -5.99
N ILE A 349 36.50 -22.67 -5.68
CA ILE A 349 36.11 -21.28 -5.91
C ILE A 349 35.88 -20.63 -4.54
N PRO A 350 36.59 -19.55 -4.18
CA PRO A 350 36.43 -18.88 -2.89
C PRO A 350 34.98 -18.48 -2.61
N ILE A 351 34.54 -18.52 -1.34
CA ILE A 351 33.17 -18.13 -0.96
C ILE A 351 32.84 -16.67 -1.32
N SER A 352 33.86 -15.81 -1.34
CA SER A 352 33.77 -14.40 -1.74
C SER A 352 34.01 -14.18 -3.23
N ALA A 353 34.01 -15.22 -4.06
CA ALA A 353 34.23 -15.06 -5.50
C ALA A 353 33.04 -14.33 -6.16
N LYS A 354 33.37 -13.43 -7.07
CA LYS A 354 32.46 -12.92 -8.10
C LYS A 354 32.33 -13.93 -9.23
N VAL A 355 31.31 -13.79 -10.07
CA VAL A 355 31.13 -14.68 -11.22
C VAL A 355 32.32 -14.60 -12.18
N ALA A 356 32.88 -13.41 -12.37
CA ALA A 356 34.09 -13.19 -13.17
C ALA A 356 35.33 -13.93 -12.63
N ASP A 357 35.43 -14.13 -11.31
CA ASP A 357 36.59 -14.77 -10.68
C ASP A 357 36.62 -16.29 -10.92
N ALA A 358 35.50 -16.87 -11.37
CA ALA A 358 35.35 -18.29 -11.66
C ALA A 358 35.68 -18.63 -13.12
N CYS A 359 36.13 -17.68 -13.94
CA CYS A 359 36.48 -17.89 -15.34
C CYS A 359 37.73 -17.09 -15.76
N ASN A 360 38.37 -17.52 -16.84
CA ASN A 360 39.44 -16.79 -17.52
C ASN A 360 39.14 -16.70 -19.03
N GLU A 361 40.12 -16.29 -19.84
CA GLU A 361 39.98 -16.19 -21.30
C GLU A 361 39.76 -17.55 -21.99
N PHE A 362 40.11 -18.65 -21.33
CA PHE A 362 40.04 -20.00 -21.87
C PHE A 362 38.81 -20.80 -21.40
N GLY A 363 38.10 -20.33 -20.37
CA GLY A 363 36.90 -21.00 -19.86
C GLY A 363 36.66 -20.84 -18.36
N TRP A 364 35.74 -21.64 -17.83
CA TRP A 364 35.45 -21.71 -16.40
C TRP A 364 36.56 -22.46 -15.66
N VAL A 365 37.02 -21.90 -14.54
CA VAL A 365 38.12 -22.42 -13.71
C VAL A 365 37.54 -23.03 -12.44
N MET A 366 37.32 -24.34 -12.46
CA MET A 366 36.77 -25.07 -11.31
C MET A 366 37.23 -26.53 -11.28
N ALA A 367 37.09 -27.18 -10.13
CA ALA A 367 37.42 -28.60 -10.00
C ALA A 367 36.48 -29.49 -10.85
N PRO A 368 36.96 -30.68 -11.31
CA PRO A 368 36.11 -31.66 -11.98
C PRO A 368 34.88 -32.05 -11.12
N PRO A 369 33.75 -32.37 -11.75
CA PRO A 369 32.51 -32.64 -11.03
C PRO A 369 32.65 -33.94 -10.23
N ARG A 370 32.24 -33.91 -8.96
CA ARG A 370 32.26 -35.06 -8.03
C ARG A 370 30.88 -35.40 -7.46
N SER A 371 29.83 -34.84 -8.06
CA SER A 371 28.43 -34.97 -7.66
C SER A 371 27.54 -34.51 -8.80
N ASP A 372 26.32 -35.03 -8.87
CA ASP A 372 25.31 -34.67 -9.88
C ASP A 372 25.07 -33.15 -9.95
N ASN A 373 25.05 -32.46 -8.81
CA ASN A 373 24.89 -31.00 -8.76
C ASN A 373 26.06 -30.26 -9.44
N ALA A 374 27.29 -30.77 -9.29
CA ALA A 374 28.49 -30.19 -9.90
C ALA A 374 28.51 -30.44 -11.41
N GLU A 375 28.07 -31.63 -11.83
CA GLU A 375 27.91 -31.97 -13.24
C GLU A 375 26.85 -31.09 -13.89
N ALA A 376 25.67 -30.95 -13.28
CA ALA A 376 24.59 -30.07 -13.75
C ALA A 376 25.05 -28.60 -13.87
N LEU A 377 25.83 -28.11 -12.91
CA LEU A 377 26.41 -26.77 -12.98
C LEU A 377 27.36 -26.65 -14.18
N GLN A 378 28.28 -27.60 -14.38
CA GLN A 378 29.23 -27.54 -15.49
C GLN A 378 28.57 -27.65 -16.86
N ILE A 379 27.50 -28.45 -16.99
CA ILE A 379 26.69 -28.52 -18.21
C ILE A 379 26.05 -27.16 -18.52
N PHE A 380 25.52 -26.47 -17.51
CA PHE A 380 24.98 -25.13 -17.69
C PHE A 380 26.08 -24.12 -18.08
N LEU A 381 27.23 -24.17 -17.41
CA LEU A 381 28.34 -23.24 -17.65
C LEU A 381 28.98 -23.42 -19.04
N SER A 382 29.03 -24.64 -19.58
CA SER A 382 29.59 -24.91 -20.91
C SER A 382 28.75 -24.36 -22.07
N SER A 383 27.46 -24.11 -21.82
CA SER A 383 26.53 -23.48 -22.77
C SER A 383 26.32 -21.99 -22.52
N SER A 384 26.90 -21.45 -21.45
CA SER A 384 26.78 -20.04 -21.07
C SER A 384 27.88 -19.18 -21.69
N THR A 385 27.57 -17.92 -21.99
CA THR A 385 28.58 -16.94 -22.42
C THR A 385 29.57 -16.66 -21.29
N LEU A 386 30.87 -16.67 -21.58
CA LEU A 386 31.90 -16.38 -20.58
C LEU A 386 31.84 -14.91 -20.14
N PRO A 387 31.82 -14.62 -18.83
CA PRO A 387 31.81 -13.25 -18.32
C PRO A 387 32.96 -12.38 -18.85
N THR A 388 34.16 -12.94 -18.98
CA THR A 388 35.36 -12.28 -19.52
C THR A 388 35.19 -11.76 -20.95
N SER A 389 34.25 -12.35 -21.72
CA SER A 389 33.96 -11.97 -23.11
C SER A 389 32.94 -10.84 -23.25
N SER A 390 32.22 -10.50 -22.17
CA SER A 390 31.17 -9.48 -22.18
C SER A 390 31.67 -8.14 -21.67
N SER A 391 31.37 -7.07 -22.40
CA SER A 391 31.57 -5.69 -21.95
C SER A 391 30.36 -5.13 -21.18
N GLU A 392 29.22 -5.82 -21.20
CA GLU A 392 28.00 -5.37 -20.53
C GLU A 392 28.09 -5.56 -19.01
N GLU A 393 27.46 -4.66 -18.26
CA GLU A 393 27.37 -4.79 -16.81
C GLU A 393 26.36 -5.86 -16.39
N ASP A 394 26.60 -6.50 -15.25
CA ASP A 394 25.64 -7.43 -14.66
C ASP A 394 24.30 -6.76 -14.42
N LYS A 395 23.22 -7.44 -14.85
CA LYS A 395 21.87 -6.91 -14.74
C LYS A 395 21.08 -7.68 -13.70
N PHE A 396 20.70 -6.98 -12.64
CA PHE A 396 19.76 -7.50 -11.66
C PHE A 396 18.35 -7.37 -12.20
N VAL A 397 17.53 -8.39 -11.97
CA VAL A 397 16.15 -8.47 -12.45
C VAL A 397 15.21 -8.85 -11.31
N TRP A 398 14.04 -8.21 -11.29
CA TRP A 398 12.95 -8.57 -10.40
C TRP A 398 11.98 -9.50 -11.12
N GLU A 399 12.10 -10.79 -10.89
CA GLU A 399 11.32 -11.84 -11.54
C GLU A 399 10.11 -12.24 -10.69
N ILE A 400 8.95 -12.38 -11.33
CA ILE A 400 7.75 -12.96 -10.71
C ILE A 400 7.16 -13.96 -11.68
N ASP A 401 7.04 -15.23 -11.26
CA ASP A 401 6.46 -16.31 -12.07
C ASP A 401 7.12 -16.43 -13.46
N GLY A 402 8.46 -16.41 -13.50
CA GLY A 402 9.26 -16.49 -14.73
C GLY A 402 9.17 -15.25 -15.63
N ASN A 403 8.48 -14.19 -15.21
CA ASN A 403 8.36 -12.96 -15.98
C ASN A 403 9.22 -11.85 -15.36
N SER A 404 10.28 -11.52 -16.08
CA SER A 404 11.18 -10.39 -15.85
C SER A 404 10.55 -9.10 -16.39
N GLY A 405 9.85 -8.35 -15.55
CA GLY A 405 9.30 -7.04 -15.94
C GLY A 405 10.36 -5.94 -15.98
N ASN A 406 9.94 -4.69 -16.28
CA ASN A 406 10.77 -3.47 -16.19
C ASN A 406 11.05 -3.07 -14.72
N GLY A 407 11.56 -4.00 -13.91
CA GLY A 407 11.88 -3.81 -12.50
C GLY A 407 10.74 -4.10 -11.52
N PHE A 408 10.92 -3.63 -10.28
CA PHE A 408 10.03 -3.95 -9.15
C PHE A 408 8.63 -3.35 -9.31
N SER A 409 7.60 -4.18 -9.13
CA SER A 409 6.20 -3.74 -9.06
C SER A 409 5.57 -4.11 -7.72
N SER A 410 5.27 -3.09 -6.89
CA SER A 410 4.58 -3.31 -5.61
C SER A 410 3.29 -4.10 -5.76
N SER A 411 2.53 -3.89 -6.84
CA SER A 411 1.26 -4.57 -7.06
C SER A 411 1.45 -6.05 -7.40
N LYS A 412 2.37 -6.37 -8.32
CA LYS A 412 2.65 -7.77 -8.71
C LYS A 412 3.28 -8.54 -7.55
N THR A 413 4.27 -7.96 -6.87
CA THR A 413 4.93 -8.57 -5.71
C THR A 413 3.95 -8.82 -4.57
N TRP A 414 3.06 -7.86 -4.27
CA TRP A 414 2.01 -8.07 -3.27
C TRP A 414 1.06 -9.20 -3.68
N ASN A 415 0.68 -9.28 -4.96
CA ASN A 415 -0.19 -10.35 -5.47
C ASN A 415 0.45 -11.75 -5.42
N LYS A 416 1.78 -11.84 -5.51
CA LYS A 416 2.51 -13.11 -5.31
C LYS A 416 2.57 -13.52 -3.83
N LEU A 417 2.77 -12.56 -2.93
CA LEU A 417 2.96 -12.81 -1.48
C LEU A 417 1.67 -12.93 -0.67
N ARG A 418 0.54 -12.43 -1.17
CA ARG A 418 -0.72 -12.45 -0.42
C ARG A 418 -1.23 -13.88 -0.21
N PRO A 419 -2.02 -14.12 0.85
CA PRO A 419 -2.87 -15.30 0.93
C PRO A 419 -3.79 -15.40 -0.30
N ARG A 420 -3.99 -16.63 -0.77
CA ARG A 420 -4.88 -16.96 -1.89
C ARG A 420 -5.95 -17.94 -1.44
N ASP A 421 -7.11 -17.81 -2.04
CA ASP A 421 -8.19 -18.79 -1.98
C ASP A 421 -8.58 -19.16 -3.43
N THR A 422 -9.37 -20.22 -3.57
CA THR A 422 -9.97 -20.65 -4.84
C THR A 422 -10.88 -19.57 -5.41
N GLU A 423 -10.79 -19.35 -6.72
CA GLU A 423 -11.70 -18.44 -7.41
C GLU A 423 -13.14 -18.96 -7.30
N LYS A 424 -14.05 -18.05 -7.00
CA LYS A 424 -15.45 -18.37 -6.76
C LYS A 424 -16.25 -18.12 -8.03
N SER A 425 -16.92 -19.15 -8.54
CA SER A 425 -17.76 -19.06 -9.75
C SER A 425 -18.91 -18.05 -9.63
N TRP A 426 -19.32 -17.70 -8.41
CA TRP A 426 -20.33 -16.67 -8.13
C TRP A 426 -19.76 -15.24 -8.10
N ALA A 427 -18.43 -15.05 -8.05
CA ALA A 427 -17.82 -13.73 -7.89
C ALA A 427 -18.21 -12.76 -9.01
N SER A 428 -18.25 -13.22 -10.25
CA SER A 428 -18.66 -12.42 -11.41
C SER A 428 -20.13 -12.01 -11.36
N LEU A 429 -21.00 -12.78 -10.69
CA LEU A 429 -22.42 -12.44 -10.51
C LEU A 429 -22.62 -11.30 -9.50
N ILE A 430 -21.70 -11.15 -8.54
CA ILE A 430 -21.77 -10.12 -7.52
C ILE A 430 -21.03 -8.86 -7.99
N TRP A 431 -19.85 -9.05 -8.57
CA TRP A 431 -18.95 -7.96 -8.95
C TRP A 431 -18.95 -7.69 -10.45
N PHE A 432 -20.12 -7.77 -11.10
CA PHE A 432 -20.26 -7.53 -12.54
C PHE A 432 -20.07 -6.06 -12.92
N LYS A 433 -19.67 -5.83 -14.17
CA LYS A 433 -19.49 -4.48 -14.71
C LYS A 433 -20.82 -3.74 -14.73
N GLY A 434 -20.90 -2.62 -14.02
CA GLY A 434 -22.10 -1.79 -13.93
C GLY A 434 -22.99 -2.08 -12.72
N CYS A 435 -22.59 -2.97 -11.81
CA CYS A 435 -23.26 -3.13 -10.53
C CYS A 435 -23.31 -1.81 -9.73
N THR A 436 -24.36 -1.63 -8.93
CA THR A 436 -24.47 -0.50 -8.00
C THR A 436 -23.76 -0.87 -6.70
N PRO A 437 -22.71 -0.14 -6.25
CA PRO A 437 -21.82 -0.59 -5.18
C PRO A 437 -22.52 -1.01 -3.87
N LYS A 438 -23.53 -0.26 -3.43
CA LYS A 438 -24.33 -0.59 -2.23
C LYS A 438 -25.15 -1.88 -2.40
N HIS A 439 -25.66 -2.15 -3.59
CA HIS A 439 -26.41 -3.36 -3.89
C HIS A 439 -25.46 -4.56 -3.99
N ALA A 440 -24.33 -4.40 -4.70
CA ALA A 440 -23.30 -5.44 -4.81
C ALA A 440 -22.72 -5.85 -3.45
N PHE A 441 -22.46 -4.89 -2.56
CA PHE A 441 -21.99 -5.20 -1.21
C PHE A 441 -23.05 -5.98 -0.42
N THR A 442 -24.32 -5.56 -0.49
CA THR A 442 -25.41 -6.27 0.21
C THR A 442 -25.55 -7.68 -0.35
N MET A 443 -25.57 -7.82 -1.67
CA MET A 443 -25.61 -9.11 -2.37
C MET A 443 -24.43 -10.00 -2.00
N TRP A 444 -23.22 -9.46 -1.86
CA TRP A 444 -22.05 -10.20 -1.39
C TRP A 444 -22.26 -10.82 0.00
N VAL A 445 -22.73 -10.02 0.96
CA VAL A 445 -23.02 -10.50 2.32
C VAL A 445 -24.19 -11.48 2.33
N THR A 446 -25.21 -11.26 1.51
CA THR A 446 -26.35 -12.20 1.35
C THR A 446 -25.89 -13.53 0.77
N ASN A 447 -25.05 -13.51 -0.27
CA ASN A 447 -24.57 -14.71 -0.94
C ASN A 447 -23.74 -15.60 -0.01
N LEU A 448 -22.95 -14.99 0.88
CA LEU A 448 -22.19 -15.70 1.92
C LEU A 448 -23.07 -16.20 3.08
N ASP A 449 -24.38 -15.93 3.03
CA ASP A 449 -25.31 -16.15 4.14
C ASP A 449 -24.78 -15.52 5.44
N ARG A 450 -24.49 -14.21 5.40
CA ARG A 450 -23.93 -13.45 6.54
C ARG A 450 -24.79 -12.26 6.96
N LEU A 451 -25.99 -12.13 6.40
CA LEU A 451 -26.98 -11.18 6.90
C LEU A 451 -27.55 -11.65 8.24
N PRO A 452 -27.81 -10.75 9.19
CA PRO A 452 -28.37 -11.07 10.50
C PRO A 452 -29.88 -11.32 10.41
N THR A 453 -30.27 -12.39 9.71
CA THR A 453 -31.65 -12.87 9.70
C THR A 453 -32.02 -13.43 11.08
N MET A 454 -33.31 -13.52 11.41
CA MET A 454 -33.72 -13.96 12.74
C MET A 454 -33.20 -15.35 13.11
N SER A 455 -33.29 -16.32 12.19
CA SER A 455 -32.74 -17.67 12.43
C SER A 455 -31.22 -17.65 12.70
N ARG A 456 -30.49 -16.73 12.05
CA ARG A 456 -29.04 -16.57 12.26
C ARG A 456 -28.69 -15.87 13.57
N LEU A 457 -29.50 -14.90 13.99
CA LEU A 457 -29.33 -14.26 15.29
C LEU A 457 -29.61 -15.26 16.42
N ALA A 458 -30.66 -16.08 16.29
CA ALA A 458 -30.97 -17.15 17.21
C ALA A 458 -29.83 -18.19 17.33
N SER A 459 -29.22 -18.60 16.20
CA SER A 459 -28.09 -19.53 16.22
C SER A 459 -26.81 -18.95 16.86
N TRP A 460 -26.75 -17.62 17.06
CA TRP A 460 -25.70 -16.96 17.82
C TRP A 460 -26.02 -16.78 19.31
N GLY A 461 -27.12 -17.41 19.79
CA GLY A 461 -27.58 -17.33 21.16
C GLY A 461 -28.33 -16.05 21.51
N VAL A 462 -28.74 -15.25 20.51
CA VAL A 462 -29.58 -14.07 20.76
C VAL A 462 -31.03 -14.52 20.94
N GLN A 463 -31.67 -14.12 22.04
CA GLN A 463 -33.06 -14.44 22.33
C GLN A 463 -34.01 -13.62 21.44
N VAL A 464 -34.27 -14.11 20.23
CA VAL A 464 -35.20 -13.52 19.25
C VAL A 464 -36.09 -14.59 18.65
N ALA A 465 -37.33 -14.24 18.33
CA ALA A 465 -38.22 -15.11 17.57
C ALA A 465 -37.63 -15.36 16.18
N THR A 466 -37.56 -16.62 15.76
CA THR A 466 -37.00 -17.01 14.45
C THR A 466 -37.92 -16.66 13.29
N THR A 467 -39.19 -16.36 13.56
CA THR A 467 -40.21 -16.03 12.55
C THR A 467 -39.83 -14.82 11.70
N CYS A 468 -40.15 -14.90 10.41
CA CYS A 468 -39.93 -13.85 9.41
C CYS A 468 -40.61 -12.55 9.81
N SER A 469 -39.83 -11.47 9.84
CA SER A 469 -40.38 -10.16 10.23
C SER A 469 -41.40 -9.61 9.22
N LEU A 470 -41.34 -10.04 7.96
CA LEU A 470 -42.22 -9.51 6.90
C LEU A 470 -43.55 -10.26 6.76
N CYS A 471 -43.58 -11.58 6.96
CA CYS A 471 -44.81 -12.38 6.78
C CYS A 471 -45.25 -13.17 8.02
N SER A 472 -44.41 -13.25 9.07
CA SER A 472 -44.67 -13.95 10.32
C SER A 472 -45.00 -15.45 10.22
N GLY A 473 -44.97 -16.05 9.03
CA GLY A 473 -45.45 -17.42 8.81
C GLY A 473 -44.39 -18.53 8.88
N PHE A 474 -43.12 -18.22 8.68
CA PHE A 474 -42.01 -19.20 8.66
C PHE A 474 -40.74 -18.60 9.25
N ASP A 475 -39.74 -19.44 9.53
CA ASP A 475 -38.43 -18.99 9.99
C ASP A 475 -37.72 -18.08 8.96
N GLU A 476 -37.12 -17.00 9.45
CA GLU A 476 -36.37 -16.02 8.66
C GLU A 476 -34.98 -16.56 8.28
N THR A 477 -34.96 -17.46 7.31
CA THR A 477 -33.73 -17.85 6.60
C THR A 477 -33.48 -16.90 5.42
N ARG A 478 -32.26 -16.92 4.85
CA ARG A 478 -31.95 -16.17 3.62
C ARG A 478 -32.92 -16.52 2.50
N ASP A 479 -33.10 -17.82 2.26
CA ASP A 479 -33.90 -18.34 1.17
C ASP A 479 -35.38 -18.02 1.41
N HIS A 480 -35.87 -18.11 2.65
CA HIS A 480 -37.21 -17.63 2.96
C HIS A 480 -37.35 -16.13 2.69
N LEU A 481 -36.47 -15.29 3.24
CA LEU A 481 -36.60 -13.83 3.16
C LEU A 481 -36.59 -13.30 1.71
N PHE A 482 -35.68 -13.82 0.87
CA PHE A 482 -35.48 -13.31 -0.50
C PHE A 482 -36.20 -14.10 -1.58
N ILE A 483 -36.71 -15.30 -1.27
CA ILE A 483 -37.40 -16.16 -2.23
C ILE A 483 -38.80 -16.46 -1.73
N ASN A 484 -38.96 -17.24 -0.66
CA ASN A 484 -40.24 -17.87 -0.31
C ASN A 484 -41.23 -16.98 0.47
N CYS A 485 -40.79 -15.84 1.00
CA CYS A 485 -41.62 -14.94 1.80
C CYS A 485 -42.77 -14.39 0.95
N ALA A 486 -44.02 -14.45 1.46
CA ALA A 486 -45.20 -13.95 0.77
C ALA A 486 -45.06 -12.48 0.31
N TYR A 487 -44.42 -11.65 1.15
CA TYR A 487 -44.09 -10.27 0.80
C TYR A 487 -43.18 -10.17 -0.43
N THR A 488 -42.14 -10.99 -0.48
CA THR A 488 -41.14 -11.00 -1.56
C THR A 488 -41.67 -11.69 -2.83
N GLN A 489 -42.56 -12.69 -2.71
CA GLN A 489 -43.23 -13.33 -3.83
C GLN A 489 -44.05 -12.33 -4.65
N VAL A 490 -44.78 -11.41 -4.00
CA VAL A 490 -45.51 -10.34 -4.71
C VAL A 490 -44.57 -9.45 -5.54
N LEU A 491 -43.34 -9.19 -5.04
CA LEU A 491 -42.33 -8.44 -5.79
C LEU A 491 -41.81 -9.25 -6.99
N TRP A 492 -41.52 -10.54 -6.79
CA TRP A 492 -41.10 -11.43 -7.86
C TRP A 492 -42.17 -11.54 -8.95
N ASP A 493 -43.45 -11.67 -8.60
CA ASP A 493 -44.55 -11.72 -9.56
C ASP A 493 -44.57 -10.49 -10.49
N LYS A 494 -44.40 -9.29 -9.92
CA LYS A 494 -44.35 -8.05 -10.71
C LYS A 494 -43.09 -7.96 -11.58
N ILE A 495 -41.95 -8.42 -11.07
CA ILE A 495 -40.67 -8.41 -11.80
C ILE A 495 -40.69 -9.43 -12.94
N LEU A 496 -41.13 -10.67 -12.69
CA LEU A 496 -41.21 -11.73 -13.69
C LEU A 496 -42.18 -11.37 -14.81
N LEU A 497 -43.30 -10.72 -14.47
CA LEU A 497 -44.22 -10.15 -15.45
C LEU A 497 -43.53 -9.09 -16.33
N ARG A 498 -42.73 -8.19 -15.73
CA ARG A 498 -41.97 -7.16 -16.49
C ARG A 498 -40.98 -7.74 -17.48
N ILE A 499 -40.29 -8.82 -17.13
CA ILE A 499 -39.31 -9.46 -18.02
C ILE A 499 -39.91 -10.60 -18.88
N ARG A 500 -41.24 -10.70 -18.93
CA ARG A 500 -42.01 -11.67 -19.74
C ARG A 500 -41.60 -13.12 -19.50
N MET A 501 -41.32 -13.47 -18.25
CA MET A 501 -41.06 -14.85 -17.84
C MET A 501 -42.35 -15.52 -17.37
N GLN A 502 -42.53 -16.80 -17.73
CA GLN A 502 -43.70 -17.59 -17.30
C GLN A 502 -43.75 -17.68 -15.77
N MET A 503 -44.90 -17.33 -15.18
CA MET A 503 -45.11 -17.29 -13.72
C MET A 503 -44.93 -18.63 -12.99
N GLN A 504 -44.77 -19.73 -13.72
CA GLN A 504 -44.52 -21.07 -13.18
C GLN A 504 -43.06 -21.27 -12.71
N THR A 505 -42.14 -20.35 -13.05
CA THR A 505 -40.74 -20.39 -12.56
C THR A 505 -40.61 -19.80 -11.17
N ARG A 506 -41.00 -20.55 -10.14
CA ARG A 506 -40.65 -20.23 -8.75
C ARG A 506 -39.24 -20.75 -8.45
N PHE A 507 -38.40 -19.88 -7.89
CA PHE A 507 -37.09 -20.30 -7.40
C PHE A 507 -37.26 -21.19 -6.16
N ARG A 508 -36.48 -22.27 -6.07
CA ARG A 508 -36.57 -23.26 -4.99
C ARG A 508 -35.67 -22.86 -3.81
N ASP A 509 -34.45 -22.48 -4.17
CA ASP A 509 -33.38 -22.10 -3.25
C ASP A 509 -32.50 -21.03 -3.89
N TRP A 510 -31.54 -20.54 -3.12
CA TRP A 510 -30.59 -19.54 -3.57
C TRP A 510 -29.71 -19.99 -4.74
N SER A 511 -29.38 -21.28 -4.83
CA SER A 511 -28.53 -21.81 -5.90
C SER A 511 -29.26 -21.74 -7.24
N HIS A 512 -30.51 -22.19 -7.29
CA HIS A 512 -31.39 -22.08 -8.45
C HIS A 512 -31.58 -20.62 -8.87
N LEU A 513 -31.72 -19.69 -7.91
CA LEU A 513 -31.79 -18.25 -8.21
C LEU A 513 -30.51 -17.71 -8.87
N LEU A 514 -29.33 -18.16 -8.45
CA LEU A 514 -28.07 -17.75 -9.07
C LEU A 514 -27.87 -18.39 -10.45
N GLU A 515 -28.28 -19.64 -10.63
CA GLU A 515 -28.25 -20.33 -11.93
C GLU A 515 -29.11 -19.60 -12.97
N TRP A 516 -30.32 -19.17 -12.57
CA TRP A 516 -31.19 -18.34 -13.40
C TRP A 516 -30.51 -17.07 -13.90
N THR A 517 -29.66 -16.42 -13.11
CA THR A 517 -28.93 -15.23 -13.58
C THR A 517 -27.92 -15.52 -14.68
N LYS A 518 -27.45 -16.77 -14.80
CA LYS A 518 -26.46 -17.25 -15.77
C LYS A 518 -27.09 -17.79 -17.06
N GLU A 519 -28.32 -18.33 -16.99
CA GLU A 519 -28.99 -18.98 -18.13
C GLU A 519 -29.00 -18.11 -19.39
N GLN A 520 -28.64 -18.65 -20.55
CA GLN A 520 -28.74 -17.86 -21.78
C GLN A 520 -30.20 -17.76 -22.20
N ASN A 521 -30.81 -16.58 -22.03
CA ASN A 521 -32.19 -16.32 -22.42
C ASN A 521 -32.27 -15.04 -23.28
N CYS A 522 -32.98 -15.12 -24.40
CA CYS A 522 -33.16 -14.02 -25.33
C CYS A 522 -34.06 -12.90 -24.77
N THR A 523 -35.00 -13.21 -23.88
CA THR A 523 -35.98 -12.21 -23.38
C THR A 523 -35.39 -11.28 -22.31
N SER A 524 -34.47 -11.78 -21.48
CA SER A 524 -33.82 -10.99 -20.43
C SER A 524 -32.32 -11.30 -20.36
N PRO A 525 -31.46 -10.39 -20.85
CA PRO A 525 -30.02 -10.55 -20.76
C PRO A 525 -29.55 -10.72 -19.31
N SER A 526 -28.49 -11.51 -19.11
CA SER A 526 -27.90 -11.74 -17.78
C SER A 526 -27.64 -10.45 -17.00
N THR A 527 -27.16 -9.39 -17.67
CA THR A 527 -26.90 -8.09 -17.02
C THR A 527 -28.17 -7.47 -16.41
N LEU A 528 -29.32 -7.59 -17.07
CA LEU A 528 -30.59 -7.06 -16.55
C LEU A 528 -31.05 -7.87 -15.33
N ARG A 529 -31.01 -9.20 -15.41
CA ARG A 529 -31.37 -10.09 -14.29
C ARG A 529 -30.49 -9.85 -13.07
N LEU A 530 -29.19 -9.62 -13.27
CA LEU A 530 -28.28 -9.26 -12.18
C LEU A 530 -28.63 -7.91 -11.54
N ILE A 531 -28.96 -6.89 -12.33
CA ILE A 531 -29.40 -5.58 -11.80
C ILE A 531 -30.69 -5.72 -10.99
N ILE A 532 -31.66 -6.48 -11.51
CA ILE A 532 -32.94 -6.79 -10.86
C ILE A 532 -32.69 -7.47 -9.53
N LEU A 533 -31.97 -8.60 -9.53
CA LEU A 533 -31.70 -9.40 -8.34
C LEU A 533 -31.02 -8.57 -7.25
N HIS A 534 -29.97 -7.83 -7.61
CA HIS A 534 -29.23 -6.98 -6.68
C HIS A 534 -30.12 -5.88 -6.07
N THR A 535 -31.00 -5.30 -6.88
CA THR A 535 -31.91 -4.22 -6.44
C THR A 535 -33.03 -4.76 -5.55
N LEU A 536 -33.58 -5.94 -5.88
CA LEU A 536 -34.57 -6.63 -5.05
C LEU A 536 -33.98 -7.01 -3.70
N VAL A 537 -32.83 -7.69 -3.67
CA VAL A 537 -32.17 -8.11 -2.42
C VAL A 537 -31.88 -6.90 -1.54
N TYR A 538 -31.37 -5.82 -2.12
CA TYR A 538 -31.13 -4.59 -1.37
C TYR A 538 -32.43 -3.98 -0.81
N SER A 539 -33.50 -3.93 -1.60
CA SER A 539 -34.76 -3.27 -1.23
C SER A 539 -35.54 -4.08 -0.18
N VAL A 540 -35.60 -5.40 -0.33
CA VAL A 540 -36.19 -6.32 0.66
C VAL A 540 -35.42 -6.24 1.97
N TRP A 541 -34.09 -6.29 1.93
CA TRP A 541 -33.27 -6.17 3.12
C TRP A 541 -33.46 -4.83 3.84
N ARG A 542 -33.55 -3.74 3.07
CA ARG A 542 -33.83 -2.40 3.60
C ARG A 542 -35.21 -2.36 4.27
N GLN A 543 -36.24 -2.90 3.63
CA GLN A 543 -37.60 -2.90 4.17
C GLN A 543 -37.72 -3.75 5.44
N ARG A 544 -37.11 -4.94 5.45
CA ARG A 544 -37.04 -5.79 6.66
C ARG A 544 -36.39 -5.04 7.83
N ASN A 545 -35.29 -4.33 7.59
CA ASN A 545 -34.64 -3.53 8.64
C ASN A 545 -35.47 -2.29 9.05
N ASN A 546 -36.20 -1.68 8.10
CA ASN A 546 -37.10 -0.56 8.39
C ASN A 546 -38.24 -0.98 9.33
N LEU A 547 -38.76 -2.19 9.14
CA LEU A 547 -39.75 -2.77 10.03
C LEU A 547 -39.17 -3.04 11.43
N ILE A 548 -37.99 -3.65 11.52
CA ILE A 548 -37.41 -4.02 12.82
C ILE A 548 -36.95 -2.82 13.63
N HIS A 549 -36.32 -1.83 12.98
CA HIS A 549 -35.67 -0.73 13.69
C HIS A 549 -36.53 0.54 13.76
N ASN A 550 -37.43 0.74 12.80
CA ASN A 550 -38.26 1.94 12.74
C ASN A 550 -39.76 1.62 12.85
N HIS A 551 -40.15 0.34 12.91
CA HIS A 551 -41.56 -0.09 12.91
C HIS A 551 -42.37 0.38 11.69
N ILE A 552 -41.69 0.60 10.55
CA ILE A 552 -42.33 1.08 9.32
C ILE A 552 -42.50 -0.08 8.34
N VAL A 553 -43.76 -0.39 8.00
CA VAL A 553 -44.12 -1.33 6.93
C VAL A 553 -44.48 -0.56 5.66
N ILE A 554 -43.72 -0.78 4.59
CA ILE A 554 -44.05 -0.27 3.25
C ILE A 554 -44.72 -1.41 2.46
N PRO A 555 -45.89 -1.20 1.83
CA PRO A 555 -46.53 -2.24 1.02
C PRO A 555 -45.65 -2.71 -0.15
N PRO A 556 -45.73 -4.01 -0.56
CA PRO A 556 -44.91 -4.55 -1.65
C PRO A 556 -44.99 -3.74 -2.94
N LEU A 557 -46.17 -3.26 -3.32
CA LEU A 557 -46.36 -2.47 -4.55
C LEU A 557 -45.60 -1.13 -4.53
N SER A 558 -45.47 -0.49 -3.37
CA SER A 558 -44.68 0.73 -3.21
C SER A 558 -43.18 0.43 -3.31
N ILE A 559 -42.71 -0.67 -2.70
CA ILE A 559 -41.33 -1.13 -2.87
C ILE A 559 -41.03 -1.50 -4.33
N PHE A 560 -41.98 -2.09 -5.05
CA PHE A 560 -41.81 -2.37 -6.47
C PHE A 560 -41.61 -1.09 -7.29
N ARG A 561 -42.38 -0.02 -7.04
CA ARG A 561 -42.17 1.30 -7.70
C ARG A 561 -40.77 1.86 -7.43
N ASP A 562 -40.25 1.67 -6.22
CA ASP A 562 -38.89 2.08 -5.86
C ASP A 562 -37.82 1.21 -6.54
N ILE A 563 -38.06 -0.10 -6.67
CA ILE A 563 -37.19 -1.03 -7.41
C ILE A 563 -37.15 -0.63 -8.90
N ASP A 564 -38.33 -0.42 -9.50
CA ASP A 564 -38.50 0.01 -10.89
C ASP A 564 -37.71 1.29 -11.18
N ARG A 565 -37.91 2.33 -10.36
CA ARG A 565 -37.15 3.59 -10.45
C ARG A 565 -35.64 3.37 -10.32
N GLN A 566 -35.20 2.53 -9.38
CA GLN A 566 -33.77 2.25 -9.18
C GLN A 566 -33.15 1.51 -10.36
N ILE A 567 -33.87 0.58 -10.98
CA ILE A 567 -33.44 -0.13 -12.18
C ILE A 567 -33.32 0.86 -13.35
N ILE A 568 -34.36 1.66 -13.61
CA ILE A 568 -34.37 2.70 -14.65
C ILE A 568 -33.19 3.66 -14.46
N ASN A 569 -32.97 4.16 -13.24
CA ASN A 569 -31.85 5.06 -12.94
C ASN A 569 -30.49 4.37 -13.17
N THR A 570 -30.36 3.10 -12.77
CA THR A 570 -29.13 2.31 -12.95
C THR A 570 -28.80 2.11 -14.42
N ILE A 571 -29.82 1.81 -15.24
CA ILE A 571 -29.68 1.63 -16.69
C ILE A 571 -29.33 2.97 -17.35
N THR A 572 -30.08 4.02 -17.03
CA THR A 572 -29.91 5.37 -17.61
C THR A 572 -28.51 5.92 -17.33
N ALA A 573 -28.04 5.84 -16.08
CA ALA A 573 -26.71 6.30 -15.70
C ALA A 573 -25.57 5.57 -16.44
N LYS A 574 -25.84 4.38 -16.98
CA LYS A 574 -24.86 3.51 -17.63
C LYS A 574 -25.15 3.27 -19.11
N ARG A 575 -26.04 4.07 -19.72
CA ARG A 575 -26.44 3.95 -21.15
C ARG A 575 -25.28 3.98 -22.15
N HIS A 576 -24.14 4.56 -21.77
CA HIS A 576 -22.94 4.63 -22.59
C HIS A 576 -22.24 3.25 -22.74
N LEU A 577 -22.52 2.30 -21.85
CA LEU A 577 -21.97 0.94 -21.94
C LEU A 577 -22.75 0.10 -22.97
N LYS A 578 -22.05 -0.59 -23.87
CA LYS A 578 -22.66 -1.42 -24.95
C LYS A 578 -23.73 -2.38 -24.43
N ASN A 579 -23.45 -3.10 -23.34
CA ASN A 579 -24.37 -4.08 -22.75
C ASN A 579 -25.61 -3.46 -22.08
N PHE A 580 -25.62 -2.14 -21.84
CA PHE A 580 -26.71 -1.42 -21.17
C PHE A 580 -27.69 -0.78 -22.16
N LYS A 581 -27.28 -0.57 -23.42
CA LYS A 581 -28.12 0.03 -24.47
C LYS A 581 -29.49 -0.65 -24.66
N PRO A 582 -29.59 -2.00 -24.79
CA PRO A 582 -30.88 -2.63 -25.01
C PRO A 582 -31.73 -2.76 -23.73
N LEU A 583 -31.14 -2.57 -22.54
CA LEU A 583 -31.79 -2.92 -21.28
C LEU A 583 -33.00 -2.06 -20.93
N MET A 584 -33.00 -0.79 -21.34
CA MET A 584 -34.12 0.11 -21.06
C MET A 584 -35.38 -0.34 -21.81
N ALA A 585 -35.24 -0.66 -23.09
CA ALA A 585 -36.35 -1.16 -23.91
C ALA A 585 -36.91 -2.47 -23.32
N LEU A 586 -36.03 -3.39 -22.91
CA LEU A 586 -36.42 -4.67 -22.31
C LEU A 586 -37.06 -4.55 -20.91
N TRP A 587 -36.87 -3.43 -20.21
CA TRP A 587 -37.45 -3.22 -18.88
C TRP A 587 -38.80 -2.47 -18.93
N LEU A 588 -38.97 -1.56 -19.90
CA LEU A 588 -40.16 -0.74 -20.05
C LEU A 588 -41.27 -1.37 -20.90
N HIS A 589 -40.93 -2.28 -21.81
CA HIS A 589 -41.86 -3.05 -22.64
C HIS A 589 -42.13 -4.43 -22.07
#